data_AF-A0A3L9Z7P8-F1
#
_entry.id   AF-A0A3L9Z7P8-F1
#
_cell.length_a   1.000
_cell.length_b   1.000
_cell.length_c   1.000
_cell.angle_alpha   90.00
_cell.angle_beta   90.00
_cell.angle_gamma   90.00
#
_symmetry.space_group_name_H-M   'P 1'
#
loop_
_entity.id
_entity.type
_entity.pdbx_description
1 polymer ?
#
loop_
_entity_poly.entity_id
_entity_poly.type
_entity_poly.pdbx_seq_one_letter_code
_entity_poly.pdbx_strand_id
1 'polypeptide(L)'
;MKRIFQSLFVALFIMAFIPSISAQSITQYDFLEVIVIQKANNRGKVKRIKVEEQSSLVGKNISIDEIEDIEETSTLLNYMNAANWEFVDRQAVVSDDNDPVWMSYIFRKQK
;
A
#
# COMPACT_ATOMS: atom_id res chain seq x y z
N MET A 1 -57.37 25.15 -0.10
CA MET A 1 -56.60 25.01 1.16
C MET A 1 -56.32 23.56 1.55
N LYS A 2 -57.31 22.66 1.73
CA LYS A 2 -57.07 21.24 2.12
C LYS A 2 -56.07 20.48 1.21
N ARG A 3 -56.19 20.63 -0.12
CA ARG A 3 -55.28 19.97 -1.08
C ARG A 3 -53.83 20.43 -0.96
N ILE A 4 -53.61 21.71 -0.65
CA ILE A 4 -52.27 22.30 -0.44
C ILE A 4 -51.64 21.74 0.83
N PHE A 5 -52.41 21.63 1.91
CA PHE A 5 -51.96 21.00 3.15
C PHE A 5 -51.61 19.52 2.96
N GLN A 6 -52.38 18.77 2.17
CA GLN A 6 -52.05 17.38 1.84
C GLN A 6 -50.77 17.27 1.02
N SER A 7 -50.57 18.13 0.02
CA SER A 7 -49.33 18.18 -0.76
C SER A 7 -48.12 18.52 0.12
N LEU A 8 -48.27 19.46 1.07
CA LEU A 8 -47.21 19.82 2.01
C LEU A 8 -46.85 18.65 2.94
N PHE A 9 -47.86 17.92 3.42
CA PHE A 9 -47.67 16.78 4.30
C PHE A 9 -46.95 15.62 3.60
N VAL A 10 -47.30 15.35 2.34
CA VAL A 10 -46.63 14.34 1.53
C VAL A 10 -45.18 14.73 1.23
N ALA A 11 -44.92 16.01 0.90
CA ALA A 11 -43.56 16.49 0.67
C ALA A 11 -42.69 16.38 1.94
N LEU A 12 -43.25 16.74 3.10
CA LEU A 12 -42.56 16.61 4.39
C LEU A 12 -42.26 15.14 4.73
N PHE A 13 -43.20 14.25 4.43
CA PHE A 13 -43.01 12.81 4.63
C PHE A 13 -41.86 12.29 3.77
N ILE A 14 -41.80 12.62 2.48
CA ILE A 14 -40.72 12.19 1.58
C ILE A 14 -39.35 12.70 2.07
N MET A 15 -39.29 13.93 2.59
CA MET A 15 -38.06 14.53 3.11
C MET A 15 -37.54 13.83 4.38
N ALA A 16 -38.43 13.24 5.18
CA ALA A 16 -38.08 12.52 6.40
C ALA A 16 -37.47 11.13 6.16
N PHE A 17 -37.65 10.56 4.96
CA PHE A 17 -37.13 9.22 4.60
C PHE A 17 -35.91 9.26 3.69
N ILE A 18 -35.22 10.40 3.56
CA ILE A 18 -33.96 10.46 2.81
C ILE A 18 -32.92 9.67 3.62
N PRO A 19 -32.41 8.52 3.11
CA PRO A 19 -31.34 7.81 3.79
C PRO A 19 -30.12 8.72 3.87
N SER A 20 -29.51 8.83 5.05
CA SER A 20 -28.24 9.49 5.23
C SER A 20 -27.18 8.76 4.42
N ILE A 21 -26.75 9.36 3.31
CA ILE A 21 -25.60 8.88 2.55
C ILE A 21 -24.36 9.16 3.41
N SER A 22 -23.96 8.18 4.22
CA SER A 22 -22.65 8.21 4.85
C SER A 22 -21.61 8.02 3.76
N ALA A 23 -20.78 9.04 3.52
CA ALA A 23 -19.60 8.90 2.69
C ALA A 23 -18.77 7.73 3.24
N GLN A 24 -18.56 6.69 2.43
CA GLN A 24 -17.64 5.62 2.81
C GLN A 24 -16.25 6.27 2.95
N SER A 25 -15.68 6.24 4.15
CA SER A 25 -14.28 6.57 4.31
C SER A 25 -13.48 5.60 3.44
N ILE A 26 -12.80 6.12 2.42
CA ILE A 26 -11.86 5.31 1.64
C ILE A 26 -10.84 4.78 2.65
N THR A 27 -10.69 3.47 2.70
CA THR A 27 -9.70 2.87 3.58
C THR A 27 -8.33 3.26 3.03
N GLN A 28 -7.65 4.18 3.71
CA GLN A 28 -6.28 4.55 3.37
C GLN A 28 -5.37 3.42 3.84
N TYR A 29 -4.63 2.83 2.91
CA TYR A 29 -3.65 1.79 3.22
C TYR A 29 -2.26 2.41 3.26
N ASP A 30 -1.44 1.97 4.22
CA ASP A 30 -0.02 2.29 4.24
C ASP A 30 0.69 1.34 3.26
N PHE A 31 1.30 1.91 2.23
CA PHE A 31 2.14 1.19 1.28
C PHE A 31 3.61 1.47 1.54
N LEU A 32 4.46 0.49 1.27
CA LEU A 32 5.91 0.62 1.30
C LEU A 32 6.50 0.05 0.03
N GLU A 33 7.29 0.85 -0.67
CA GLU A 33 8.11 0.37 -1.78
C GLU A 33 9.55 0.12 -1.31
N VAL A 34 10.08 -1.05 -1.63
CA VAL A 34 11.46 -1.47 -1.35
C VAL A 34 12.15 -1.84 -2.66
N ILE A 35 13.26 -1.16 -2.97
CA ILE A 35 14.01 -1.39 -4.20
C ILE A 35 15.15 -2.37 -3.92
N VAL A 36 15.11 -3.51 -4.58
CA VAL A 36 16.15 -4.55 -4.51
C VAL A 36 16.91 -4.57 -5.83
N ILE A 37 18.21 -4.30 -5.76
CA ILE A 37 19.11 -4.35 -6.91
C ILE A 37 19.81 -5.71 -6.90
N GLN A 38 19.72 -6.47 -7.99
CA GLN A 38 20.39 -7.77 -8.16
C GLN A 38 21.50 -7.70 -9.20
N LYS A 39 22.51 -8.56 -9.07
CA LYS A 39 23.62 -8.65 -10.04
C LYS A 39 23.20 -9.47 -11.26
N ALA A 40 23.45 -8.94 -12.47
CA ALA A 40 23.10 -9.55 -13.76
C ALA A 40 23.49 -11.03 -13.90
N ASN A 41 24.68 -11.41 -13.40
CA ASN A 41 25.27 -12.73 -13.64
C ASN A 41 25.32 -13.66 -12.42
N ASN A 42 24.64 -13.33 -11.33
CA ASN A 42 24.86 -14.01 -10.04
C ASN A 42 23.62 -14.69 -9.44
N ARG A 43 22.77 -15.28 -10.30
CA ARG A 43 21.64 -16.16 -9.91
C ARG A 43 20.81 -15.63 -8.74
N GLY A 44 20.42 -14.35 -8.79
CA GLY A 44 19.55 -13.75 -7.78
C GLY A 44 20.25 -13.21 -6.52
N LYS A 45 21.59 -13.16 -6.48
CA LYS A 45 22.30 -12.53 -5.37
C LYS A 45 22.02 -11.03 -5.36
N VAL A 46 21.47 -10.55 -4.24
CA VAL A 46 21.19 -9.14 -4.01
C VAL A 46 22.51 -8.37 -3.92
N LYS A 47 22.54 -7.24 -4.60
CA LYS A 47 23.64 -6.26 -4.55
C LYS A 47 23.39 -5.22 -3.47
N ARG A 48 22.14 -4.77 -3.34
CA ARG A 48 21.70 -3.76 -2.37
C ARG A 48 20.18 -3.78 -2.25
N ILE A 49 19.68 -3.51 -1.04
CA ILE A 49 18.30 -3.11 -0.80
C ILE A 49 18.30 -1.63 -0.43
N LYS A 50 17.41 -0.85 -1.04
CA LYS A 50 17.26 0.59 -0.79
C LYS A 50 15.80 0.89 -0.50
N VAL A 51 15.56 1.65 0.56
CA VAL A 51 14.23 2.15 0.92
C VAL A 51 14.31 3.65 1.05
N GLU A 52 13.49 4.37 0.30
CA GLU A 52 13.37 5.82 0.46
C GLU A 52 12.52 6.17 1.68
N GLU A 53 12.77 7.34 2.27
CA GLU A 53 11.94 7.85 3.36
C GLU A 53 10.49 8.00 2.90
N GLN A 54 9.62 7.20 3.50
CA GLN A 54 8.20 7.19 3.21
C GLN A 54 7.43 7.51 4.49
N SER A 55 6.44 8.40 4.36
CA SER A 55 5.57 8.81 5.49
C SER A 55 4.81 7.62 6.12
N SER A 56 4.63 6.54 5.36
CA SER A 56 4.04 5.27 5.82
C SER A 56 4.85 4.55 6.89
N LEU A 57 6.13 4.89 7.06
CA LEU A 57 7.03 4.33 8.08
C LEU A 57 6.98 5.08 9.41
N VAL A 58 6.42 6.29 9.45
CA VAL A 58 6.41 7.13 10.65
C VAL A 58 5.57 6.47 11.75
N GLY A 59 6.20 6.22 12.90
CA GLY A 59 5.55 5.58 14.05
C GLY A 59 5.30 4.07 13.89
N LYS A 60 5.93 3.41 12.91
CA LYS A 60 5.87 1.96 12.73
C LYS A 60 7.12 1.28 13.31
N ASN A 61 7.00 0.01 13.67
CA ASN A 61 8.08 -0.81 14.24
C ASN A 61 9.07 -1.35 13.18
N ILE A 62 9.24 -0.66 12.06
CA ILE A 62 10.23 -1.03 11.04
C ILE A 62 11.05 0.21 10.72
N SER A 63 12.38 0.07 10.71
CA SER A 63 13.27 1.15 10.27
C SER A 63 13.82 0.90 8.87
N ILE A 64 14.20 1.98 8.19
CA ILE A 64 14.85 1.92 6.88
C ILE A 64 16.19 1.20 7.00
N ASP A 65 16.97 1.54 8.03
CA ASP A 65 18.30 0.96 8.26
C ASP A 65 18.24 -0.57 8.40
N GLU A 66 17.27 -1.09 9.17
CA GLU A 66 17.06 -2.54 9.31
C GLU A 66 16.71 -3.23 7.98
N ILE A 67 16.00 -2.55 7.08
CA ILE A 67 15.64 -3.10 5.77
C ILE A 67 16.84 -3.05 4.81
N GLU A 68 17.62 -1.97 4.85
CA GLU A 68 18.80 -1.80 3.99
C GLU A 68 19.95 -2.74 4.36
N ASP A 69 20.04 -3.17 5.62
CA ASP A 69 21.01 -4.16 6.10
C ASP A 69 20.70 -5.60 5.63
N ILE A 70 19.53 -5.85 5.04
CA ILE A 70 19.16 -7.18 4.56
C ILE A 70 19.89 -7.52 3.25
N GLU A 71 20.56 -8.67 3.23
CA GLU A 71 21.34 -9.13 2.08
C GLU A 71 20.60 -10.12 1.17
N GLU A 72 19.43 -10.61 1.56
CA GLU A 72 18.67 -11.61 0.79
C GLU A 72 17.19 -11.23 0.65
N THR A 73 16.63 -11.41 -0.55
CA THR A 73 15.22 -11.16 -0.83
C THR A 73 14.28 -12.03 0.01
N SER A 74 14.64 -13.30 0.27
CA SER A 74 13.91 -14.21 1.16
C SER A 74 13.81 -13.63 2.57
N THR A 75 14.93 -13.14 3.10
CA THR A 75 15.00 -12.49 4.41
C THR A 75 14.15 -11.22 4.44
N LEU A 76 14.18 -10.41 3.37
CA LEU A 76 13.31 -9.23 3.24
C LEU A 76 11.83 -9.61 3.33
N LEU A 77 11.39 -10.59 2.52
CA LEU A 77 9.99 -11.01 2.50
C LEU A 77 9.53 -11.55 3.86
N ASN A 78 10.40 -12.32 4.53
CA ASN A 78 10.12 -12.86 5.86
C ASN A 78 10.07 -11.76 6.93
N TYR A 79 11.00 -10.81 6.89
CA TYR A 79 11.03 -9.66 7.79
C TYR A 79 9.76 -8.82 7.67
N MET A 80 9.37 -8.49 6.44
CA MET A 80 8.16 -7.71 6.16
C MET A 80 6.90 -8.45 6.63
N ASN A 81 6.81 -9.76 6.35
CA ASN A 81 5.69 -10.57 6.82
C ASN A 81 5.61 -10.63 8.36
N ALA A 82 6.74 -10.81 9.06
CA ALA A 82 6.79 -10.78 10.52
C ALA A 82 6.39 -9.41 11.09
N ALA A 83 6.64 -8.33 10.35
CA ALA A 83 6.22 -6.99 10.68
C ALA A 83 4.78 -6.67 10.23
N ASN A 84 3.95 -7.65 9.84
CA ASN A 84 2.58 -7.47 9.34
C ASN A 84 2.48 -6.57 8.09
N TRP A 85 3.46 -6.68 7.20
CA TRP A 85 3.43 -6.08 5.88
C TRP A 85 3.27 -7.17 4.83
N GLU A 86 2.16 -7.11 4.11
CA GLU A 86 1.80 -8.07 3.06
C GLU A 86 2.49 -7.69 1.75
N PHE A 87 3.09 -8.68 1.08
CA PHE A 87 3.61 -8.50 -0.28
C PHE A 87 2.44 -8.40 -1.28
N VAL A 88 2.40 -7.32 -2.06
CA VAL A 88 1.32 -7.02 -3.00
C VAL A 88 1.73 -7.28 -4.44
N ASP A 89 2.86 -6.70 -4.85
CA ASP A 89 3.31 -6.77 -6.24
C ASP A 89 4.84 -6.61 -6.33
N ARG A 90 5.39 -7.02 -7.47
CA ARG A 90 6.80 -6.89 -7.80
C ARG A 90 6.99 -6.47 -9.25
N GLN A 91 7.54 -5.28 -9.43
CA GLN A 91 7.88 -4.72 -10.73
C GLN A 91 9.39 -4.91 -10.97
N ALA A 92 9.77 -5.25 -12.21
CA ALA A 92 11.17 -5.48 -12.58
C ALA A 92 11.56 -4.62 -13.79
N VAL A 93 12.71 -3.97 -13.71
CA VAL A 93 13.31 -3.26 -14.85
C VAL A 93 14.66 -3.88 -15.14
N VAL A 94 14.82 -4.33 -16.40
CA VAL A 94 16.07 -4.88 -16.96
C VAL A 94 16.33 -4.13 -18.25
N SER A 95 17.48 -3.48 -18.35
CA SER A 95 17.87 -2.71 -19.54
C SER A 95 18.52 -3.58 -20.62
N ASP A 96 19.41 -4.51 -20.26
CA ASP A 96 20.12 -5.42 -21.17
C ASP A 96 20.56 -6.74 -20.47
N ASP A 97 20.98 -7.76 -21.24
CA ASP A 97 21.33 -9.11 -20.77
C ASP A 97 22.44 -9.17 -19.69
N ASN A 98 23.21 -8.09 -19.52
CA ASN A 98 24.34 -8.02 -18.58
C ASN A 98 24.20 -6.90 -17.54
N ASP A 99 23.03 -6.26 -17.49
CA ASP A 99 22.75 -5.15 -16.59
C ASP A 99 22.16 -5.59 -15.26
N PRO A 100 22.41 -4.83 -14.17
CA PRO A 100 21.78 -5.12 -12.89
C PRO A 100 20.26 -5.07 -13.00
N VAL A 101 19.60 -6.02 -12.37
CA VAL A 101 18.13 -6.09 -12.34
C VAL A 101 17.63 -5.24 -11.18
N TRP A 102 16.73 -4.31 -11.47
CA TRP A 102 16.09 -3.47 -10.46
C TRP A 102 14.70 -4.03 -10.20
N MET A 103 14.44 -4.38 -8.95
CA MET A 103 13.19 -4.98 -8.52
C MET A 103 12.52 -4.08 -7.49
N SER A 104 11.36 -3.54 -7.81
CA SER A 104 10.52 -2.82 -6.86
C SER A 104 9.55 -3.82 -6.22
N TYR A 105 9.64 -3.96 -4.90
CA TYR A 105 8.74 -4.77 -4.07
C TYR A 105 7.76 -3.84 -3.36
N ILE A 106 6.47 -4.04 -3.62
CA ILE A 106 5.40 -3.24 -3.03
C ILE A 106 4.78 -4.04 -1.90
N PHE A 107 4.78 -3.45 -0.71
CA PHE A 107 4.15 -4.00 0.48
C PHE A 107 3.00 -3.13 0.95
N ARG A 108 2.02 -3.76 1.60
CA ARG A 108 0.87 -3.11 2.22
C ARG A 108 0.78 -3.49 3.68
N LYS A 109 0.60 -2.52 4.57
CA LYS A 109 0.39 -2.79 5.99
C LYS A 109 -0.93 -3.51 6.21
N GLN A 110 -0.90 -4.65 6.88
CA GLN A 110 -2.10 -5.31 7.38
C GLN A 110 -2.63 -4.52 8.58
N LYS A 111 -3.95 -4.29 8.60
CA LYS A 111 -4.65 -3.54 9.65
C LYS A 111 -4.49 -4.19 11.02
#